data_AF-A0A9R0YIB9-F1
#
_entry.id   AF-A0A9R0YIB9-F1
#
_cell.length_a   1.000
_cell.length_b   1.000
_cell.length_c   1.000
_cell.angle_alpha   90.00
_cell.angle_beta   90.00
_cell.angle_gamma   90.00
#
_symmetry.space_group_name_H-M   'P 1'
#
loop_
_entity.id
_entity.type
_entity.pdbx_description
1 polymer ?
#
loop_
_entity_poly.entity_id
_entity_poly.type
_entity_poly.pdbx_seq_one_letter_code
_entity_poly.pdbx_strand_id
1 'polypeptide(L)'
;MYTEITLQFSISIIPSGDAEDIAAAAKVADWLPDGLPSVLPKGVEPELSKLALAGHSRGGHTAFSLAMGHAKTQLTFSALIGLDPVAGTGKSSQLQPKILTYEPSSFDMAMPVLVIGTGLGEEKKNIFFPPCAPKDVNHAEFYRECRPPCYYFVTKDYGHLDMLDDDAPKFITCVCKDGNGCKGKMRRCVAGIMVAFLNAALGEKDGDLEAILRDPAVAPTTLDPVEHRLA
;
A
#
# COMPACT_ATOMS: atom_id res chain seq x y z
N MET A 1 -11.62 -14.61 -15.52
CA MET A 1 -11.51 -13.38 -14.72
C MET A 1 -10.04 -13.09 -14.59
N TYR A 2 -9.55 -12.08 -15.31
CA TYR A 2 -8.15 -11.64 -15.22
C TYR A 2 -8.14 -10.45 -14.26
N THR A 3 -7.38 -10.56 -13.18
CA THR A 3 -7.07 -9.41 -12.32
C THR A 3 -5.88 -8.71 -12.98
N GLU A 4 -6.15 -7.68 -13.77
CA GLU A 4 -5.09 -6.81 -14.31
C GLU A 4 -4.88 -5.66 -13.33
N ILE A 5 -3.72 -5.64 -12.67
CA ILE A 5 -3.32 -4.53 -11.79
C ILE A 5 -2.33 -3.67 -12.57
N THR A 6 -2.77 -2.52 -13.04
CA THR A 6 -1.88 -1.48 -13.55
C THR A 6 -1.52 -0.57 -12.37
N LEU A 7 -0.33 -0.79 -11.78
CA LEU A 7 0.21 0.10 -10.77
C LEU A 7 0.81 1.31 -11.46
N GLN A 8 0.28 2.50 -11.20
CA GLN A 8 0.91 3.75 -11.62
C GLN A 8 1.07 4.64 -10.39
N PHE A 9 2.30 4.75 -9.89
CA PHE A 9 2.60 5.55 -8.69
C PHE A 9 2.92 7.00 -9.08
N SER A 10 1.98 7.91 -8.87
CA SER A 10 2.21 9.35 -9.04
C SER A 10 2.62 9.99 -7.71
N ILE A 11 3.69 10.81 -7.72
CA ILE A 11 4.25 11.44 -6.50
C ILE A 11 3.86 12.91 -6.44
N SER A 12 3.34 13.35 -5.30
CA SER A 12 3.13 14.77 -4.96
C SER A 12 4.03 15.15 -3.79
N ILE A 13 4.83 16.21 -3.97
CA ILE A 13 5.92 16.62 -3.05
C ILE A 13 5.51 17.80 -2.14
N ILE A 14 4.26 18.28 -2.22
CA ILE A 14 3.83 19.44 -1.42
C ILE A 14 3.42 18.95 -0.01
N PRO A 15 4.02 19.47 1.07
CA PRO A 15 3.64 19.12 2.44
C PRO A 15 2.45 19.97 2.87
N SER A 16 1.26 19.60 2.41
CA SER A 16 0.00 19.92 3.10
C SER A 16 -0.48 18.66 3.84
N GLY A 17 -1.38 18.83 4.82
CA GLY A 17 -2.07 17.68 5.41
C GLY A 17 -2.76 16.83 4.33
N ASP A 18 -3.05 15.58 4.63
CA ASP A 18 -3.50 14.61 3.62
C ASP A 18 -4.96 14.79 3.18
N ALA A 19 -5.65 15.81 3.71
CA ALA A 19 -7.07 16.04 3.50
C ALA A 19 -7.45 16.23 2.01
N GLU A 20 -6.59 16.88 1.23
CA GLU A 20 -6.83 17.08 -0.21
C GLU A 20 -6.72 15.77 -0.99
N ASP A 21 -5.69 14.96 -0.69
CA ASP A 21 -5.49 13.65 -1.31
C ASP A 21 -6.61 12.68 -0.92
N ILE A 22 -7.05 12.68 0.35
CA ILE A 22 -8.19 11.88 0.83
C ILE A 22 -9.48 12.31 0.11
N ALA A 23 -9.73 13.62 0.00
CA ALA A 23 -10.91 14.12 -0.69
C ALA A 23 -10.87 13.82 -2.20
N ALA A 24 -9.69 13.87 -2.82
CA ALA A 24 -9.50 13.51 -4.22
C ALA A 24 -9.76 12.01 -4.44
N ALA A 25 -9.19 11.14 -3.60
CA ALA A 25 -9.42 9.69 -3.65
C ALA A 25 -10.90 9.34 -3.47
N ALA A 26 -11.59 10.01 -2.54
CA ALA A 26 -13.04 9.84 -2.35
C ALA A 26 -13.84 10.25 -3.59
N LYS A 27 -13.51 11.40 -4.21
CA LYS A 27 -14.16 11.84 -5.46
C LYS A 27 -13.93 10.87 -6.62
N VAL A 28 -12.74 10.27 -6.71
CA VAL A 28 -12.46 9.24 -7.71
C VAL A 28 -13.33 8.00 -7.46
N ALA A 29 -13.42 7.53 -6.21
CA ALA A 29 -14.29 6.41 -5.86
C ALA A 29 -15.76 6.67 -6.24
N ASP A 30 -16.27 7.86 -5.94
CA ASP A 30 -17.64 8.28 -6.28
C ASP A 30 -17.87 8.46 -7.80
N TRP A 31 -16.81 8.71 -8.56
CA TRP A 31 -16.87 8.81 -10.03
C TRP A 31 -16.94 7.43 -10.71
N LEU A 32 -16.45 6.36 -10.07
CA LEU A 32 -16.35 5.03 -10.69
C LEU A 32 -17.67 4.51 -11.30
N PRO A 33 -18.85 4.60 -10.64
CA PRO A 33 -20.10 4.04 -11.18
C PRO A 33 -20.50 4.63 -12.52
N ASP A 34 -20.38 5.94 -12.67
CA ASP A 34 -20.84 6.66 -13.85
C ASP A 34 -19.73 6.87 -14.90
N GLY A 35 -18.50 7.00 -14.41
CA GLY A 35 -17.36 7.41 -15.22
C GLY A 35 -16.54 6.25 -15.78
N LEU A 36 -16.26 5.23 -14.96
CA LEU A 36 -15.43 4.10 -15.37
C LEU A 36 -15.97 3.37 -16.61
N PRO A 37 -17.28 3.09 -16.76
CA PRO A 37 -17.81 2.43 -17.96
C PRO A 37 -17.46 3.13 -19.27
N SER A 38 -17.31 4.45 -19.25
CA SER A 38 -17.03 5.25 -20.45
C SER A 38 -15.60 5.16 -20.96
N VAL A 39 -14.66 4.73 -20.11
CA VAL A 39 -13.22 4.63 -20.43
C VAL A 39 -12.74 3.18 -20.57
N LEU A 40 -13.59 2.21 -20.27
CA LEU A 40 -13.28 0.79 -20.42
C LEU A 40 -13.36 0.34 -21.88
N PRO A 41 -12.56 -0.68 -22.29
CA PRO A 41 -12.69 -1.28 -23.61
C PRO A 41 -14.10 -1.83 -23.86
N LYS A 42 -14.52 -1.86 -25.13
CA LYS A 42 -15.82 -2.41 -25.51
C LYS A 42 -15.99 -3.84 -25.01
N GLY A 43 -17.08 -4.09 -24.28
CA GLY A 43 -17.41 -5.41 -23.71
C GLY A 43 -16.76 -5.70 -22.36
N VAL A 44 -16.12 -4.71 -21.73
CA VAL A 44 -15.60 -4.78 -20.36
C VAL A 44 -16.52 -3.97 -19.45
N GLU A 45 -17.00 -4.59 -18.37
CA GLU A 45 -17.82 -3.94 -17.35
C GLU A 45 -17.09 -3.92 -16.00
N PRO A 46 -17.22 -2.84 -15.21
CA PRO A 46 -16.60 -2.77 -13.90
C PRO A 46 -17.37 -3.59 -12.86
N GLU A 47 -16.65 -4.37 -12.03
CA GLU A 47 -17.23 -5.08 -10.88
C GLU A 47 -16.97 -4.28 -9.59
N LEU A 48 -17.85 -3.30 -9.34
CA LEU A 48 -17.67 -2.37 -8.22
C LEU A 48 -17.98 -2.98 -6.85
N SER A 49 -18.59 -4.18 -6.78
CA SER A 49 -18.72 -4.90 -5.51
C SER A 49 -17.38 -5.49 -5.00
N LYS A 50 -16.36 -5.53 -5.88
CA LYS A 50 -15.01 -6.04 -5.58
C LYS A 50 -13.96 -4.94 -5.67
N LEU A 51 -14.27 -3.76 -5.15
CA LEU A 51 -13.38 -2.60 -5.21
C LEU A 51 -12.28 -2.70 -4.15
N ALA A 52 -11.01 -2.63 -4.56
CA ALA A 52 -9.87 -2.52 -3.65
C ALA A 52 -9.29 -1.10 -3.64
N LEU A 53 -8.81 -0.67 -2.48
CA LEU A 53 -8.10 0.59 -2.32
C LEU A 53 -6.62 0.31 -2.04
N ALA A 54 -5.73 1.02 -2.72
CA ALA A 54 -4.29 0.84 -2.56
C ALA A 54 -3.56 2.18 -2.57
N GLY A 55 -2.45 2.27 -1.84
CA GLY A 55 -1.61 3.45 -1.86
C GLY A 55 -0.18 3.19 -1.39
N HIS A 56 0.77 3.96 -1.93
CA HIS A 56 2.18 3.91 -1.56
C HIS A 56 2.60 5.13 -0.75
N SER A 57 3.51 4.97 0.22
CA SER A 57 4.09 6.09 0.98
C SER A 57 3.00 6.94 1.65
N ARG A 58 2.98 8.26 1.42
CA ARG A 58 1.87 9.14 1.83
C ARG A 58 0.53 8.66 1.27
N GLY A 59 0.47 8.19 0.03
CA GLY A 59 -0.74 7.61 -0.56
C GLY A 59 -1.24 6.37 0.19
N GLY A 60 -0.36 5.63 0.86
CA GLY A 60 -0.75 4.56 1.78
C GLY A 60 -1.49 5.09 3.01
N HIS A 61 -1.00 6.19 3.60
CA HIS A 61 -1.74 6.92 4.64
C HIS A 61 -3.10 7.43 4.13
N THR A 62 -3.16 7.96 2.90
CA THR A 62 -4.41 8.39 2.25
C THR A 62 -5.40 7.24 2.13
N ALA A 63 -4.94 6.09 1.65
CA ALA A 63 -5.75 4.89 1.46
C ALA A 63 -6.34 4.41 2.79
N PHE A 64 -5.52 4.29 3.84
CA PHE A 64 -6.00 3.94 5.18
C PHE A 64 -6.98 4.97 5.73
N SER A 65 -6.66 6.25 5.62
CA SER A 65 -7.52 7.33 6.11
C SER A 65 -8.89 7.32 5.44
N LEU A 66 -8.95 7.11 4.13
CA LEU A 66 -10.20 6.98 3.40
C LEU A 66 -10.98 5.73 3.83
N ALA A 67 -10.31 4.58 3.95
CA ALA A 67 -10.93 3.34 4.40
C ALA A 67 -11.51 3.43 5.82
N MET A 68 -10.92 4.26 6.69
CA MET A 68 -11.42 4.55 8.05
C MET A 68 -12.49 5.66 8.10
N GLY A 69 -12.95 6.15 6.94
CA GLY A 69 -14.07 7.08 6.85
C GLY A 69 -13.71 8.55 7.06
N HIS A 70 -12.43 8.94 6.90
CA HIS A 70 -12.04 10.36 6.95
C HIS A 70 -12.52 11.17 5.73
N ALA A 71 -13.08 10.52 4.72
CA ALA A 71 -14.00 11.12 3.75
C ALA A 71 -15.13 10.14 3.42
N LYS A 72 -16.25 10.67 2.94
CA LYS A 72 -17.42 9.86 2.56
C LYS A 72 -17.28 9.40 1.11
N THR A 73 -17.62 8.15 0.87
CA THR A 73 -17.78 7.55 -0.45
C THR A 73 -19.14 6.85 -0.54
N GLN A 74 -19.69 6.75 -1.74
CA GLN A 74 -20.89 5.98 -2.04
C GLN A 74 -20.58 4.47 -2.16
N LEU A 75 -19.34 4.14 -2.52
CA LEU A 75 -18.85 2.78 -2.64
C LEU A 75 -18.18 2.32 -1.35
N THR A 76 -18.27 1.01 -1.08
CA THR A 76 -17.51 0.33 -0.04
C THR A 76 -16.29 -0.37 -0.64
N PHE A 77 -15.19 -0.37 0.10
CA PHE A 77 -13.99 -1.10 -0.29
C PHE A 77 -13.99 -2.52 0.30
N SER A 78 -13.68 -3.49 -0.54
CA SER A 78 -13.66 -4.92 -0.21
C SER A 78 -12.27 -5.41 0.21
N ALA A 79 -11.22 -4.63 -0.06
CA ALA A 79 -9.85 -4.90 0.37
C ALA A 79 -9.03 -3.60 0.43
N LEU A 80 -8.00 -3.58 1.29
CA LEU A 80 -7.08 -2.44 1.44
C LEU A 80 -5.63 -2.90 1.30
N ILE A 81 -4.81 -2.12 0.58
CA ILE A 81 -3.38 -2.38 0.39
C ILE A 81 -2.56 -1.14 0.74
N GLY A 82 -1.73 -1.25 1.77
CA GLY A 82 -0.68 -0.27 2.09
C GLY A 82 0.67 -0.74 1.55
N LEU A 83 1.18 -0.08 0.53
CA LEU A 83 2.53 -0.32 0.03
C LEU A 83 3.50 0.67 0.68
N ASP A 84 4.29 0.18 1.60
CA ASP A 84 5.24 0.92 2.41
C ASP A 84 4.65 2.25 2.94
N PRO A 85 3.48 2.21 3.61
CA PRO A 85 2.74 3.40 3.98
C PRO A 85 3.51 4.24 5.01
N VAL A 86 3.36 5.57 4.93
CA VAL A 86 4.04 6.54 5.79
C VAL A 86 3.05 7.55 6.36
N ALA A 87 2.95 7.61 7.68
CA ALA A 87 2.03 8.47 8.41
C ALA A 87 2.64 9.81 8.85
N GLY A 88 3.89 10.12 8.48
CA GLY A 88 4.52 11.40 8.83
C GLY A 88 6.03 11.29 8.97
N THR A 89 6.64 12.26 9.67
CA THR A 89 8.09 12.32 9.87
C THR A 89 8.53 11.76 11.23
N GLY A 90 7.58 11.43 12.10
CA GLY A 90 7.82 10.79 13.38
C GLY A 90 6.55 10.76 14.24
N LYS A 91 6.61 10.05 15.36
CA LYS A 91 5.46 9.76 16.24
C LYS A 91 4.64 11.00 16.66
N SER A 92 5.32 12.10 17.01
CA SER A 92 4.68 13.37 17.38
C SER A 92 4.33 14.27 16.19
N SER A 93 4.76 13.90 14.99
CA SER A 93 4.67 14.66 13.73
C SER A 93 3.99 13.85 12.63
N GLN A 94 2.89 13.18 12.99
CA GLN A 94 2.01 12.52 12.02
C GLN A 94 1.33 13.54 11.09
N LEU A 95 1.04 13.10 9.88
CA LEU A 95 0.13 13.75 8.94
C LEU A 95 -1.27 13.85 9.53
N GLN A 96 -2.07 14.77 9.02
CA GLN A 96 -3.48 14.86 9.34
C GLN A 96 -4.29 14.08 8.29
N PRO A 97 -5.30 13.30 8.69
CA PRO A 97 -5.68 12.96 10.06
C PRO A 97 -4.64 12.07 10.76
N LYS A 98 -4.46 12.23 12.08
CA LYS A 98 -3.57 11.36 12.86
C LYS A 98 -4.22 10.00 13.08
N ILE A 99 -3.91 9.06 12.20
CA ILE A 99 -4.53 7.74 12.23
C ILE A 99 -3.82 6.75 13.15
N LEU A 100 -2.50 6.85 13.35
CA LEU A 100 -1.78 5.93 14.22
C LEU A 100 -2.01 6.27 15.69
N THR A 101 -2.67 5.36 16.39
CA THR A 101 -2.97 5.42 17.83
C THR A 101 -1.90 4.71 18.67
N TYR A 102 -1.06 3.89 18.04
CA TYR A 102 -0.09 2.99 18.67
C TYR A 102 -0.72 1.88 19.51
N GLU A 103 -2.03 1.64 19.41
CA GLU A 103 -2.70 0.51 20.04
C GLU A 103 -2.87 -0.63 19.03
N PRO A 104 -2.51 -1.89 19.36
CA PRO A 104 -2.72 -3.00 18.44
C PRO A 104 -4.19 -3.15 18.04
N SER A 105 -4.46 -3.46 16.78
CA SER A 105 -5.83 -3.70 16.28
C SER A 105 -6.82 -2.51 16.48
N SER A 106 -6.29 -1.28 16.52
CA SER A 106 -7.06 -0.04 16.68
C SER A 106 -7.87 0.35 15.44
N PHE A 107 -7.42 0.00 14.24
CA PHE A 107 -8.08 0.37 13.00
C PHE A 107 -9.41 -0.35 12.86
N ASP A 108 -10.50 0.41 12.89
CA ASP A 108 -11.86 -0.10 12.79
C ASP A 108 -12.28 -0.27 11.32
N MET A 109 -11.73 -1.31 10.70
CA MET A 109 -11.93 -1.65 9.29
C MET A 109 -12.44 -3.09 9.16
N ALA A 110 -13.47 -3.30 8.35
CA ALA A 110 -14.12 -4.61 8.19
C ALA A 110 -13.52 -5.46 7.05
N MET A 111 -12.68 -4.88 6.20
CA MET A 111 -12.08 -5.55 5.04
C MET A 111 -10.71 -6.14 5.36
N PRO A 112 -10.28 -7.20 4.65
CA PRO A 112 -8.91 -7.68 4.72
C PRO A 112 -7.90 -6.59 4.32
N VAL A 113 -6.77 -6.57 5.02
CA VAL A 113 -5.69 -5.59 4.79
C VAL A 113 -4.37 -6.28 4.44
N LEU A 114 -3.72 -5.81 3.39
CA LEU A 114 -2.34 -6.17 3.06
C LEU A 114 -1.43 -4.98 3.30
N VAL A 115 -0.35 -5.18 4.05
CA VAL A 115 0.74 -4.22 4.20
C VAL A 115 2.02 -4.83 3.62
N ILE A 116 2.64 -4.16 2.66
CA ILE A 116 3.94 -4.56 2.12
C ILE A 116 4.97 -3.49 2.49
N GLY A 117 5.91 -3.77 3.39
CA GLY A 117 6.97 -2.84 3.78
C GLY A 117 8.27 -2.98 2.98
N THR A 118 9.19 -2.03 3.19
CA THR A 118 10.58 -2.12 2.72
C THR A 118 11.56 -2.15 3.89
N GLY A 119 12.60 -2.98 3.80
CA GLY A 119 13.54 -3.14 4.91
C GLY A 119 14.52 -1.97 5.09
N LEU A 120 14.74 -1.17 4.04
CA LEU A 120 15.65 -0.02 4.09
C LEU A 120 14.92 1.33 4.24
N GLY A 121 13.60 1.34 4.38
CA GLY A 121 12.80 2.57 4.50
C GLY A 121 13.15 3.44 5.72
N GLU A 122 13.58 2.80 6.82
CA GLU A 122 14.03 3.47 8.05
C GLU A 122 15.46 4.01 7.96
N GLU A 123 16.23 3.62 6.93
CA GLU A 123 17.60 4.08 6.76
C GLU A 123 17.67 5.48 6.15
N LYS A 124 18.60 6.28 6.67
CA LYS A 124 18.98 7.55 6.05
C LYS A 124 19.82 7.27 4.81
N LYS A 125 19.58 8.00 3.72
CA LYS A 125 20.46 7.92 2.55
C LYS A 125 21.84 8.54 2.84
N ASN A 126 21.84 9.71 3.48
CA ASN A 126 23.03 10.41 3.97
C ASN A 126 22.63 11.49 5.00
N ILE A 127 23.57 12.33 5.44
CA ILE A 127 23.32 13.35 6.46
C ILE A 127 22.25 14.40 6.07
N PHE A 128 22.04 14.65 4.77
CA PHE A 128 21.09 15.63 4.27
C PHE A 128 19.70 15.04 3.95
N PHE A 129 19.62 13.71 3.81
CA PHE A 129 18.37 13.02 3.46
C PHE A 129 17.96 12.06 4.59
N PRO A 130 16.92 12.43 5.37
CA PRO A 130 16.40 11.60 6.46
C PRO A 130 15.75 10.32 5.92
N PRO A 131 15.32 9.39 6.80
CA PRO A 131 14.59 8.20 6.36
C PRO A 131 13.29 8.57 5.65
N CYS A 132 12.93 7.79 4.63
CA CYS A 132 11.70 8.04 3.88
C CYS A 132 10.47 7.35 4.49
N ALA A 133 10.68 6.25 5.22
CA ALA A 133 9.67 5.59 6.04
C ALA A 133 10.17 5.50 7.48
N PRO A 134 10.17 6.63 8.23
CA PRO A 134 10.73 6.67 9.57
C PRO A 134 10.05 5.66 10.49
N LYS A 135 10.84 5.12 11.42
CA LYS A 135 10.35 4.30 12.51
C LYS A 135 9.20 5.00 13.26
N ASP A 136 8.27 4.21 13.78
CA ASP A 136 7.07 4.63 14.49
C ASP A 136 6.01 5.35 13.62
N VAL A 137 6.22 5.51 12.31
CA VAL A 137 5.22 6.08 11.38
C VAL A 137 5.21 5.37 10.03
N ASN A 138 5.74 4.15 9.98
CA ASN A 138 5.88 3.35 8.76
C ASN A 138 4.99 2.09 8.77
N HIS A 139 5.14 1.29 7.72
CA HIS A 139 4.44 0.02 7.50
C HIS A 139 4.29 -0.89 8.74
N ALA A 140 5.26 -0.93 9.65
CA ALA A 140 5.18 -1.77 10.84
C ALA A 140 4.06 -1.32 11.78
N GLU A 141 3.91 -0.01 12.01
CA GLU A 141 2.81 0.54 12.82
C GLU A 141 1.47 0.38 12.11
N PHE A 142 1.40 0.61 10.79
CA PHE A 142 0.18 0.36 10.03
C PHE A 142 -0.29 -1.09 10.18
N TYR A 143 0.60 -2.06 10.02
CA TYR A 143 0.25 -3.47 10.21
C TYR A 143 -0.14 -3.78 11.65
N ARG A 144 0.59 -3.29 12.66
CA ARG A 144 0.28 -3.50 14.09
C ARG A 144 -1.14 -3.03 14.43
N GLU A 145 -1.56 -1.91 13.87
CA GLU A 145 -2.88 -1.31 14.13
C GLU A 145 -4.01 -1.93 13.31
N CYS A 146 -3.71 -2.70 12.25
CA CYS A 146 -4.72 -3.45 11.49
C CYS A 146 -5.41 -4.52 12.34
N ARG A 147 -6.74 -4.58 12.24
CA ARG A 147 -7.51 -5.74 12.70
C ARG A 147 -7.34 -6.93 11.74
N PRO A 148 -7.41 -8.17 12.25
CA PRO A 148 -7.51 -9.35 11.40
C PRO A 148 -8.79 -9.34 10.54
N PRO A 149 -8.78 -9.92 9.31
CA PRO A 149 -7.63 -10.54 8.66
C PRO A 149 -6.65 -9.50 8.09
N CYS A 150 -5.37 -9.63 8.44
CA CYS A 150 -4.32 -8.76 7.94
C CYS A 150 -3.03 -9.53 7.63
N TYR A 151 -2.32 -9.08 6.59
CA TYR A 151 -1.13 -9.72 6.05
C TYR A 151 0.01 -8.72 5.97
N TYR A 152 1.23 -9.18 6.24
CA TYR A 152 2.40 -8.34 6.30
C TYR A 152 3.61 -9.01 5.68
N PHE A 153 4.20 -8.35 4.70
CA PHE A 153 5.41 -8.80 4.01
C PHE A 153 6.41 -7.66 3.94
N VAL A 154 7.67 -7.91 4.25
CA VAL A 154 8.72 -6.89 4.11
C VAL A 154 9.76 -7.33 3.09
N THR A 155 9.98 -6.48 2.09
CA THR A 155 11.04 -6.66 1.10
C THR A 155 12.37 -6.22 1.70
N LYS A 156 13.04 -7.15 2.39
CA LYS A 156 14.14 -6.90 3.33
C LYS A 156 15.26 -6.03 2.76
N ASP A 157 15.67 -6.33 1.54
CA ASP A 157 16.89 -5.75 0.94
C ASP A 157 16.60 -4.54 0.03
N TYR A 158 15.38 -4.01 0.08
CA TYR A 158 14.91 -2.94 -0.80
C TYR A 158 14.52 -1.68 -0.03
N GLY A 159 14.61 -0.55 -0.71
CA GLY A 159 14.27 0.77 -0.20
C GLY A 159 12.91 1.28 -0.65
N HIS A 160 12.46 2.33 0.02
CA HIS A 160 11.13 2.94 -0.11
C HIS A 160 10.68 3.26 -1.54
N LEU A 161 11.63 3.54 -2.44
CA LEU A 161 11.36 3.93 -3.83
C LEU A 161 11.74 2.84 -4.85
N ASP A 162 12.21 1.66 -4.42
CA ASP A 162 12.66 0.61 -5.34
C ASP A 162 11.52 -0.11 -6.07
N MET A 163 10.28 0.12 -5.64
CA MET A 163 9.05 -0.37 -6.26
C MET A 163 8.49 0.54 -7.36
N LEU A 164 9.04 1.76 -7.50
CA LEU A 164 8.56 2.69 -8.53
C LEU A 164 8.92 2.20 -9.92
N ASP A 165 8.14 2.67 -10.90
CA ASP A 165 8.39 2.43 -12.31
C ASP A 165 9.71 3.05 -12.76
N ASP A 166 10.30 2.48 -13.81
CA ASP A 166 11.64 2.87 -14.26
C ASP A 166 11.67 4.29 -14.88
N ASP A 167 10.50 4.85 -15.24
CA ASP A 167 10.31 6.22 -15.74
C ASP A 167 10.03 7.24 -14.62
N ALA A 168 10.00 6.81 -13.36
CA ALA A 168 9.86 7.71 -12.22
C ALA A 168 10.96 8.80 -12.24
N PRO A 169 10.62 10.07 -11.93
CA PRO A 169 11.58 11.15 -12.04
C PRO A 169 12.84 10.91 -11.20
N LYS A 170 14.01 10.91 -11.86
CA LYS A 170 15.30 10.58 -11.22
C LYS A 170 15.65 11.43 -10.01
N PHE A 171 15.21 12.69 -9.98
CA PHE A 171 15.42 13.57 -8.83
C PHE A 171 14.68 13.11 -7.56
N ILE A 172 13.60 12.34 -7.71
CA ILE A 172 12.86 11.75 -6.59
C ILE A 172 13.53 10.46 -6.12
N THR A 173 14.01 9.63 -7.05
CA THR A 173 14.71 8.39 -6.68
C THR A 173 15.99 8.62 -5.86
N CYS A 174 16.55 9.84 -5.85
CA CYS A 174 17.77 10.13 -5.12
C CYS A 174 17.55 10.48 -3.64
N VAL A 175 16.32 10.53 -3.11
CA VAL A 175 16.09 10.99 -1.72
C VAL A 175 16.10 9.88 -0.67
N CYS A 176 15.77 8.64 -1.05
CA CYS A 176 15.69 7.52 -0.10
C CYS A 176 16.92 6.61 -0.19
N LYS A 177 17.17 5.83 0.87
CA LYS A 177 18.10 4.70 0.78
C LYS A 177 17.58 3.72 -0.28
N ASP A 178 18.44 3.34 -1.22
CA ASP A 178 18.16 2.32 -2.23
C ASP A 178 18.77 0.98 -1.80
N GLY A 179 18.12 -0.11 -2.19
CA GLY A 179 18.70 -1.45 -2.14
C GLY A 179 19.70 -1.70 -3.27
N ASN A 180 20.56 -2.70 -3.08
CA ASN A 180 21.50 -3.15 -4.11
C ASN A 180 20.87 -4.15 -5.10
N GLY A 181 19.62 -4.58 -4.83
CA GLY A 181 18.91 -5.56 -5.63
C GLY A 181 18.36 -5.00 -6.95
N CYS A 182 17.97 -5.91 -7.86
CA CYS A 182 17.30 -5.53 -9.10
C CYS A 182 15.89 -4.98 -8.79
N LYS A 183 15.61 -3.72 -9.14
CA LYS A 183 14.29 -3.09 -8.95
C LYS A 183 13.16 -3.82 -9.70
N GLY A 184 13.47 -4.43 -10.84
CA GLY A 184 12.53 -5.30 -11.55
C GLY A 184 12.12 -6.56 -10.77
N LYS A 185 13.00 -7.12 -9.92
CA LYS A 185 12.63 -8.21 -9.01
C LYS A 185 11.70 -7.71 -7.91
N MET A 186 11.97 -6.52 -7.35
CA MET A 186 11.11 -5.87 -6.36
C MET A 186 9.70 -5.67 -6.89
N ARG A 187 9.54 -5.01 -8.05
CA ARG A 187 8.23 -4.80 -8.67
C ARG A 187 7.47 -6.10 -8.92
N ARG A 188 8.14 -7.13 -9.44
CA ARG A 188 7.51 -8.45 -9.65
C ARG A 188 7.09 -9.10 -8.34
N CYS A 189 7.88 -8.96 -7.27
CA CYS A 189 7.53 -9.48 -5.96
C CYS A 189 6.29 -8.77 -5.39
N VAL A 190 6.30 -7.44 -5.36
CA VAL A 190 5.18 -6.63 -4.88
C VAL A 190 3.91 -6.93 -5.67
N ALA A 191 3.98 -6.91 -7.00
CA ALA A 191 2.84 -7.20 -7.86
C ALA A 191 2.31 -8.63 -7.64
N GLY A 192 3.20 -9.61 -7.50
CA GLY A 192 2.80 -11.00 -7.21
C GLY A 192 2.05 -11.14 -5.89
N ILE A 193 2.54 -10.52 -4.81
CA ILE A 193 1.88 -10.51 -3.50
C ILE A 193 0.52 -9.80 -3.59
N MET A 194 0.46 -8.64 -4.26
CA MET A 194 -0.79 -7.89 -4.44
C MET A 194 -1.83 -8.70 -5.21
N VAL A 195 -1.44 -9.36 -6.31
CA VAL A 195 -2.35 -10.21 -7.09
C VAL A 195 -2.82 -11.41 -6.27
N ALA A 196 -1.90 -12.09 -5.56
CA ALA A 196 -2.24 -13.23 -4.71
C ALA A 196 -3.24 -12.82 -3.61
N PHE A 197 -3.00 -11.68 -2.96
CA PHE A 197 -3.91 -11.12 -1.96
C PHE A 197 -5.27 -10.74 -2.54
N LEU A 198 -5.33 -10.02 -3.66
CA LEU A 198 -6.60 -9.64 -4.28
C LEU A 198 -7.39 -10.87 -4.76
N ASN A 199 -6.72 -11.89 -5.27
CA ASN A 199 -7.38 -13.16 -5.63
C ASN A 199 -7.98 -13.85 -4.39
N ALA A 200 -7.29 -13.83 -3.25
CA ALA A 200 -7.80 -14.37 -2.00
C ALA A 200 -8.97 -13.53 -1.45
N ALA A 201 -8.81 -12.20 -1.40
CA ALA A 201 -9.77 -11.27 -0.80
C ALA A 201 -11.03 -11.05 -1.65
N LEU A 202 -10.92 -11.10 -2.98
CA LEU A 202 -12.01 -10.76 -3.91
C LEU A 202 -12.47 -11.94 -4.78
N GLY A 203 -11.60 -12.94 -5.00
CA GLY A 203 -11.77 -13.98 -6.01
C GLY A 203 -11.94 -15.40 -5.48
N GLU A 204 -11.99 -15.59 -4.15
CA GLU A 204 -12.05 -16.90 -3.47
C GLU A 204 -10.91 -17.87 -3.87
N LYS A 205 -9.76 -17.34 -4.31
CA LYS A 205 -8.57 -18.13 -4.67
C LYS A 205 -7.37 -17.71 -3.83
N ASP A 206 -7.10 -18.46 -2.78
CA ASP A 206 -6.07 -18.18 -1.79
C ASP A 206 -4.76 -18.95 -2.00
N GLY A 207 -4.75 -19.98 -2.85
CA GLY A 207 -3.61 -20.90 -3.00
C GLY A 207 -2.26 -20.24 -3.27
N ASP A 208 -2.21 -19.15 -4.03
CA ASP A 208 -0.97 -18.39 -4.27
C ASP A 208 -0.52 -17.63 -3.02
N LEU A 209 -1.45 -17.03 -2.27
CA LEU A 209 -1.16 -16.30 -1.05
C LEU A 209 -0.66 -17.26 0.04
N GLU A 210 -1.36 -18.38 0.22
CA GLU A 210 -0.97 -19.45 1.14
C GLU A 210 0.41 -20.04 0.79
N ALA A 211 0.71 -20.19 -0.51
CA ALA A 211 2.03 -20.65 -0.94
C ALA A 211 3.14 -19.67 -0.53
N ILE A 212 2.93 -18.35 -0.70
CA ILE A 212 3.91 -17.33 -0.30
C ILE A 212 4.03 -17.25 1.23
N LEU A 213 2.93 -17.38 1.98
CA LEU A 213 2.95 -17.39 3.45
C LEU A 213 3.71 -18.60 4.01
N ARG A 214 3.50 -19.78 3.43
CA ARG A 214 4.13 -21.03 3.86
C ARG A 214 5.61 -21.10 3.48
N ASP A 215 5.95 -20.64 2.29
CA ASP A 215 7.32 -20.63 1.77
C ASP A 215 7.65 -19.27 1.13
N PRO A 216 8.06 -18.27 1.93
CA PRO A 216 8.41 -16.96 1.41
C PRO A 216 9.55 -16.97 0.38
N ALA A 217 10.35 -18.04 0.31
CA ALA A 217 11.45 -18.15 -0.63
C ALA A 217 11.01 -18.33 -2.09
N VAL A 218 9.72 -18.62 -2.34
CA VAL A 218 9.15 -18.63 -3.71
C VAL A 218 9.10 -17.22 -4.31
N ALA A 219 9.15 -16.18 -3.48
CA ALA A 219 9.09 -14.81 -3.93
C ALA A 219 10.39 -14.38 -4.64
N PRO A 220 10.33 -13.45 -5.63
CA PRO A 220 11.52 -12.97 -6.34
C PRO A 220 12.57 -12.25 -5.47
N THR A 221 12.20 -11.85 -4.26
CA THR A 221 13.04 -11.11 -3.30
C THR A 221 12.97 -11.74 -1.92
N THR A 222 13.98 -11.50 -1.09
CA THR A 222 13.94 -11.89 0.33
C THR A 222 12.77 -11.19 1.03
N LEU A 223 11.83 -11.97 1.55
CA LEU A 223 10.73 -11.47 2.37
C LEU A 223 11.01 -11.78 3.84
N ASP A 224 11.15 -10.75 4.67
CA ASP A 224 11.46 -10.87 6.10
C ASP A 224 11.18 -9.55 6.85
N PRO A 225 10.21 -9.52 7.78
CA PRO A 225 9.33 -10.62 8.18
C PRO A 225 8.22 -10.93 7.15
N VAL A 226 7.61 -12.12 7.32
CA VAL A 226 6.32 -12.51 6.73
C VAL A 226 5.39 -12.92 7.85
N GLU A 227 4.28 -12.20 8.01
CA GLU A 227 3.33 -12.38 9.10
C GLU A 227 1.90 -12.25 8.61
N HIS A 228 0.97 -12.87 9.33
CA HIS A 228 -0.45 -12.68 9.13
C HIS A 228 -1.21 -12.90 10.44
N ARG A 229 -2.38 -12.27 10.56
CA ARG A 229 -3.35 -12.52 11.62
C ARG A 229 -4.70 -12.78 10.98
N LEU A 230 -5.34 -13.88 11.35
CA LEU A 230 -6.69 -14.25 10.90
C LEU A 230 -7.72 -13.90 11.99
N ALA A 231 -8.99 -13.75 11.58
CA ALA A 231 -10.11 -13.42 12.46
C ALA A 231 -10.54 -14.59 13.35
#